data_AF-A0A1Y0IJG9-F1
#
_entry.id   AF-A0A1Y0IJG9-F1
#
_cell.length_a   1.000
_cell.length_b   1.000
_cell.length_c   1.000
_cell.angle_alpha   90.00
_cell.angle_beta   90.00
_cell.angle_gamma   90.00
#
_symmetry.space_group_name_H-M   'P 1'
#
loop_
_entity.id
_entity.type
_entity.pdbx_description
1 polymer ?
#
loop_
_entity_poly.entity_id
_entity_poly.type
_entity_poly.pdbx_seq_one_letter_code
_entity_poly.pdbx_strand_id
1 'polypeptide(L)'
;MNSTPVTTANNQRTGTLALLALAISAFGIGTTEFVPVGLLASIADDLNIGITLAGLLISGYAVDVAVGAPIMTALTNRMNRKTLLMTLMLIFIAGNTVAALSHAFQLLLVARCITAFSHGVFFPIGSTIAVQFVAPEKKASASAQGYRHIDTAAISRAGREVEAYEESLQRLGLEKLDLYLIHWPVEGKFLDSWKALEGLYNDGRVGAIGVSNFHIHHLEQLLAVATVKPAIDQLERHPRLVQAELKTISTSMASCQ
;
A
#
# COMPACT_ATOMS: atom_id res chain seq x y z
N MET A 1 -26.33 39.89 18.55
CA MET A 1 -25.79 39.82 17.18
C MET A 1 -25.43 38.36 16.92
N ASN A 2 -26.20 37.67 16.07
CA ASN A 2 -25.99 36.26 15.72
C ASN A 2 -24.85 36.14 14.71
N SER A 3 -23.74 35.54 15.12
CA SER A 3 -22.66 35.12 14.23
C SER A 3 -23.10 33.84 13.52
N THR A 4 -23.36 33.93 12.22
CA THR A 4 -23.76 32.79 11.38
C THR A 4 -22.60 31.81 11.14
N PRO A 5 -22.80 30.49 11.23
CA PRO A 5 -21.81 29.48 10.87
C PRO A 5 -22.01 29.09 9.39
N VAL A 6 -21.44 29.85 8.44
CA VAL A 6 -21.57 29.55 6.99
C VAL A 6 -20.27 29.01 6.37
N THR A 7 -19.16 28.96 7.10
CA THR A 7 -17.83 28.69 6.50
C THR A 7 -17.40 27.21 6.52
N THR A 8 -18.10 26.30 7.20
CA THR A 8 -17.63 24.91 7.39
C THR A 8 -18.04 23.93 6.28
N ALA A 9 -19.22 24.09 5.67
CA ALA A 9 -19.75 23.11 4.70
C ALA A 9 -19.02 23.12 3.35
N ASN A 10 -18.58 24.29 2.88
CA ASN A 10 -17.95 24.43 1.56
C ASN A 10 -16.51 23.89 1.54
N ASN A 11 -15.80 24.00 2.67
CA ASN A 11 -14.42 23.51 2.82
C ASN A 11 -14.38 21.98 2.91
N GLN A 12 -15.38 21.35 3.53
CA GLN A 12 -15.51 19.89 3.59
C GLN A 12 -15.84 19.27 2.23
N ARG A 13 -16.78 19.84 1.45
CA ARG A 13 -17.08 19.35 0.09
C ARG A 13 -15.87 19.41 -0.83
N THR A 14 -15.08 20.47 -0.74
CA THR A 14 -13.86 20.65 -1.56
C THR A 14 -12.79 19.61 -1.22
N GLY A 15 -12.61 19.28 0.07
CA GLY A 15 -11.69 18.22 0.51
C GLY A 15 -12.10 16.82 0.03
N THR A 16 -13.39 16.48 0.12
CA THR A 16 -13.90 15.19 -0.36
C THR A 16 -13.72 15.02 -1.87
N LEU A 17 -13.98 16.08 -2.65
CA LEU A 17 -13.79 16.05 -4.10
C LEU A 17 -12.31 15.90 -4.48
N ALA A 18 -11.40 16.57 -3.75
CA ALA A 18 -9.97 16.43 -3.97
C ALA A 18 -9.47 15.00 -3.68
N LEU A 19 -9.94 14.40 -2.58
CA LEU A 19 -9.64 13.00 -2.24
C LEU A 19 -10.19 12.02 -3.28
N LEU A 20 -11.42 12.24 -3.75
CA LEU A 20 -12.02 11.43 -4.81
C LEU A 20 -11.22 11.54 -6.12
N ALA A 21 -10.81 12.74 -6.51
CA ALA A 21 -9.99 12.94 -7.70
C ALA A 21 -8.64 12.21 -7.58
N LEU A 22 -7.96 12.31 -6.44
CA LEU A 22 -6.72 11.58 -6.17
C LEU A 22 -6.93 10.06 -6.22
N ALA A 23 -8.03 9.55 -5.67
CA ALA A 23 -8.37 8.14 -5.68
C ALA A 23 -8.65 7.62 -7.10
N ILE A 24 -9.43 8.35 -7.90
CA ILE A 24 -9.72 8.00 -9.30
C ILE A 24 -8.43 8.00 -10.13
N SER A 25 -7.58 9.00 -9.95
CA SER A 25 -6.27 9.06 -10.61
C SER A 25 -5.37 7.89 -10.22
N ALA A 26 -5.27 7.57 -8.92
CA ALA A 26 -4.49 6.42 -8.45
C ALA A 26 -5.03 5.09 -9.00
N PHE A 27 -6.35 4.93 -9.04
CA PHE A 27 -7.01 3.76 -9.63
C PHE A 27 -6.71 3.62 -11.12
N GLY A 28 -6.80 4.72 -11.89
CA GLY A 28 -6.46 4.73 -13.31
C GLY A 28 -5.00 4.34 -13.56
N ILE A 29 -4.07 4.91 -12.80
CA ILE A 29 -2.64 4.58 -12.88
C ILE A 29 -2.40 3.09 -12.58
N GLY A 30 -2.94 2.58 -11.47
CA GLY A 30 -2.78 1.18 -11.09
C GLY A 30 -3.38 0.22 -12.13
N THR A 31 -4.53 0.55 -12.69
CA THR A 31 -5.17 -0.28 -13.73
C THR A 31 -4.27 -0.38 -14.97
N THR A 32 -3.71 0.74 -15.46
CA THR A 32 -2.79 0.75 -16.62
C THR A 32 -1.50 -0.03 -16.37
N GLU A 33 -1.05 -0.10 -15.12
CA GLU A 33 0.16 -0.82 -14.75
C GLU A 33 -0.08 -2.34 -14.68
N PHE A 34 -1.13 -2.77 -13.98
CA PHE A 34 -1.31 -4.18 -13.62
C PHE A 34 -2.14 -4.98 -14.63
N VAL A 35 -3.07 -4.36 -15.35
CA VAL A 35 -3.89 -5.08 -16.35
C VAL A 35 -3.04 -5.73 -17.46
N PRO A 36 -2.01 -5.08 -18.04
CA PRO A 36 -1.14 -5.72 -19.03
C PRO A 36 -0.43 -6.98 -18.55
N VAL A 37 -0.20 -7.11 -17.23
CA VAL A 37 0.40 -8.33 -16.65
C VAL A 37 -0.52 -9.53 -16.84
N GLY A 38 -1.84 -9.34 -16.65
CA GLY A 38 -2.84 -10.37 -16.87
C GLY A 38 -3.19 -10.61 -18.34
N LEU A 39 -2.96 -9.62 -19.20
CA LEU A 39 -3.28 -9.67 -20.63
C LEU A 39 -2.07 -9.90 -21.53
N LEU A 40 -0.93 -10.32 -20.98
CA LEU A 40 0.34 -10.39 -21.71
C LEU A 40 0.26 -11.27 -22.96
N ALA A 41 -0.41 -12.43 -22.85
CA ALA A 41 -0.58 -13.35 -23.97
C ALA A 41 -1.48 -12.76 -25.07
N SER A 42 -2.57 -12.08 -24.70
CA SER A 42 -3.45 -11.40 -25.66
C SER A 42 -2.76 -10.24 -26.37
N ILE A 43 -1.97 -9.44 -25.64
CA ILE A 43 -1.19 -8.34 -26.23
C ILE A 43 -0.13 -8.88 -27.21
N ALA A 44 0.50 -10.01 -26.86
CA ALA A 44 1.47 -10.65 -27.73
C ALA A 44 0.83 -11.14 -29.04
N ASP A 45 -0.36 -11.73 -28.96
CA ASP A 45 -1.13 -12.20 -30.12
C ASP A 45 -1.60 -11.03 -31.00
N ASP A 46 -2.23 -10.01 -30.41
CA ASP A 46 -2.75 -8.83 -31.12
C ASP A 46 -1.66 -8.05 -31.88
N LEU A 47 -0.46 -7.98 -31.31
CA LEU A 47 0.70 -7.30 -31.93
C LEU A 47 1.56 -8.24 -32.79
N ASN A 48 1.22 -9.53 -32.84
CA ASN A 48 1.99 -10.58 -33.52
C ASN A 48 3.47 -10.60 -33.10
N ILE A 49 3.73 -10.54 -31.80
CA ILE A 49 5.07 -10.54 -31.19
C ILE A 49 5.21 -11.71 -30.20
N GLY A 50 6.45 -12.07 -29.86
CA GLY A 50 6.70 -13.07 -28.82
C GLY A 50 6.36 -12.56 -27.42
N ILE A 51 5.92 -13.46 -26.52
CA ILE A 51 5.60 -13.16 -25.11
C ILE A 51 6.79 -12.48 -24.40
N THR A 52 8.02 -12.88 -24.71
CA THR A 52 9.24 -12.27 -24.17
C THR A 52 9.34 -10.78 -24.53
N LEU A 53 8.97 -10.42 -25.76
CA LEU A 53 8.99 -9.03 -26.22
C LEU A 53 7.83 -8.25 -25.60
N ALA A 54 6.64 -8.84 -25.51
CA ALA A 54 5.52 -8.24 -24.79
C ALA A 54 5.88 -7.97 -23.31
N GLY A 55 6.70 -8.83 -22.70
CA GLY A 55 7.22 -8.65 -21.34
C GLY A 55 7.97 -7.33 -21.12
N LEU A 56 8.59 -6.74 -22.16
CA LEU A 56 9.22 -5.43 -22.09
C LEU A 56 8.23 -4.30 -21.78
N LEU A 57 6.94 -4.46 -22.11
CA LEU A 57 5.91 -3.48 -21.75
C LEU A 57 5.71 -3.40 -20.23
N ILE A 58 6.05 -4.47 -19.50
CA ILE A 58 5.97 -4.54 -18.04
C ILE A 58 7.31 -4.17 -17.43
N SER A 59 8.39 -4.87 -17.82
CA SER A 59 9.72 -4.66 -17.22
C SER A 59 10.31 -3.31 -17.60
N GLY A 60 10.12 -2.85 -18.84
CA GLY A 60 10.54 -1.53 -19.30
C GLY A 60 9.81 -0.42 -18.53
N TYR A 61 8.49 -0.55 -18.38
CA TYR A 61 7.69 0.37 -17.59
C TYR A 61 8.18 0.48 -16.13
N ALA A 62 8.52 -0.64 -15.49
CA ALA A 62 9.07 -0.63 -14.13
C ALA A 62 10.41 0.11 -14.04
N VAL A 63 11.29 -0.06 -15.03
CA VAL A 63 12.56 0.69 -15.14
C VAL A 63 12.30 2.18 -15.35
N ASP A 64 11.36 2.53 -16.21
CA ASP A 64 11.00 3.92 -16.48
C ASP A 64 10.42 4.61 -15.25
N VAL A 65 9.61 3.92 -14.45
CA VAL A 65 9.12 4.45 -13.16
C VAL A 65 10.29 4.66 -12.20
N ALA A 66 11.16 3.66 -12.05
CA ALA A 66 12.29 3.70 -11.12
C ALA A 66 13.28 4.84 -11.44
N VAL A 67 13.58 5.05 -12.73
CA VAL A 67 14.50 6.09 -13.20
C VAL A 67 13.79 7.44 -13.33
N GLY A 68 12.54 7.41 -13.80
CA GLY A 68 11.75 8.60 -14.09
C GLY A 68 11.32 9.36 -12.85
N ALA A 69 11.03 8.68 -11.74
CA ALA A 69 10.62 9.35 -10.50
C ALA A 69 11.70 10.33 -9.98
N PRO A 70 12.98 9.95 -9.80
CA PRO A 70 14.03 10.91 -9.43
C PRO A 70 14.20 12.06 -10.42
N ILE A 71 14.23 11.76 -11.72
CA ILE A 71 14.44 12.77 -12.78
C ILE A 71 13.30 13.78 -12.77
N MET A 72 12.06 13.30 -12.83
CA MET A 72 10.90 14.18 -12.83
C MET A 72 10.77 14.94 -11.52
N THR A 73 11.09 14.34 -10.38
CA THR A 73 11.10 15.06 -9.09
C THR A 73 12.13 16.19 -9.10
N ALA A 74 13.32 15.96 -9.65
CA ALA A 74 14.35 17.00 -9.79
C ALA A 74 13.92 18.12 -10.74
N LEU A 75 13.35 17.79 -11.90
CA LEU A 75 12.89 18.75 -12.90
C LEU A 75 11.68 19.58 -12.44
N THR A 76 10.83 19.01 -11.58
CA THR A 76 9.57 19.63 -11.15
C THR A 76 9.61 20.23 -9.75
N ASN A 77 10.80 20.31 -9.13
CA ASN A 77 10.96 20.77 -7.74
C ASN A 77 10.46 22.21 -7.48
N ARG A 78 10.37 23.06 -8.51
CA ARG A 78 9.85 24.43 -8.43
C ARG A 78 8.37 24.55 -8.76
N MET A 79 7.73 23.48 -9.24
CA MET A 79 6.30 23.49 -9.57
C MET A 79 5.47 23.39 -8.30
N ASN A 80 4.39 24.16 -8.22
CA ASN A 80 3.41 23.95 -7.14
C ASN A 80 2.73 22.58 -7.32
N ARG A 81 2.30 21.97 -6.20
CA ARG A 81 1.83 20.57 -6.20
C ARG A 81 0.59 20.36 -7.06
N LYS A 82 -0.33 21.32 -7.07
CA LYS A 82 -1.58 21.25 -7.86
C LYS A 82 -1.30 21.24 -9.36
N THR A 83 -0.49 22.17 -9.85
CA THR A 83 -0.11 22.24 -11.27
C THR A 83 0.64 20.98 -11.67
N LEU A 84 1.57 20.51 -10.83
CA LEU A 84 2.29 19.28 -11.10
C LEU A 84 1.35 18.08 -11.25
N LEU A 85 0.43 17.84 -10.31
CA LEU A 85 -0.54 16.75 -10.43
C LEU A 85 -1.42 16.87 -11.67
N MET A 86 -1.91 18.07 -11.99
CA MET A 86 -2.71 18.30 -13.21
C MET A 86 -1.91 17.99 -14.48
N THR A 87 -0.65 18.45 -14.56
CA THR A 87 0.23 18.17 -15.69
C THR A 87 0.51 16.67 -15.83
N LEU A 88 0.79 15.97 -14.72
CA LEU A 88 1.01 14.52 -14.73
C LEU A 88 -0.24 13.77 -15.20
N MET A 89 -1.45 14.20 -14.78
CA MET A 89 -2.69 13.60 -15.25
C MET A 89 -2.95 13.84 -16.74
N LEU A 90 -2.64 15.02 -17.25
CA LEU A 90 -2.75 15.31 -18.68
C LEU A 90 -1.80 14.44 -19.52
N ILE A 91 -0.54 14.32 -19.08
CA ILE A 91 0.45 13.44 -19.75
C ILE A 91 -0.01 11.98 -19.67
N PHE A 92 -0.50 11.54 -18.51
CA PHE A 92 -1.02 10.19 -18.32
C PHE A 92 -2.19 9.88 -19.27
N ILE A 93 -3.18 10.76 -19.37
CA ILE A 93 -4.34 10.58 -20.25
C ILE A 93 -3.91 10.56 -21.72
N ALA A 94 -3.06 11.51 -22.13
CA ALA A 94 -2.56 11.58 -23.50
C ALA A 94 -1.78 10.32 -23.89
N GLY A 95 -0.84 9.88 -23.05
CA GLY A 95 -0.04 8.69 -23.32
C GLY A 95 -0.87 7.40 -23.33
N ASN A 96 -1.85 7.27 -22.43
CA ASN A 96 -2.77 6.12 -22.46
C ASN A 96 -3.70 6.15 -23.68
N THR A 97 -4.07 7.33 -24.18
CA THR A 97 -4.85 7.46 -25.42
C THR A 97 -4.03 7.00 -26.63
N VAL A 98 -2.74 7.38 -26.69
CA VAL A 98 -1.81 6.88 -27.71
C VAL A 98 -1.64 5.36 -27.61
N ALA A 99 -1.49 4.82 -26.40
CA ALA A 99 -1.38 3.38 -26.16
C ALA A 99 -2.63 2.63 -26.65
N ALA A 100 -3.83 3.14 -26.32
CA ALA A 100 -5.10 2.53 -26.70
C ALA A 100 -5.34 2.51 -28.23
N LEU A 101 -4.78 3.48 -28.95
CA LEU A 101 -4.88 3.58 -30.41
C LEU A 101 -3.67 2.94 -31.13
N SER A 102 -2.71 2.37 -30.41
CA SER A 102 -1.50 1.85 -31.01
C SER A 102 -1.72 0.46 -31.61
N HIS A 103 -1.22 0.25 -32.83
CA HIS A 103 -1.17 -1.04 -33.52
C HIS A 103 0.27 -1.54 -33.72
N ALA A 104 1.23 -0.92 -33.05
CA ALA A 104 2.65 -1.21 -33.20
C ALA A 104 3.32 -1.26 -31.83
N PHE A 105 4.09 -2.33 -31.58
CA PHE A 105 4.79 -2.56 -30.32
C PHE A 105 5.66 -1.38 -29.88
N GLN A 106 6.42 -0.78 -30.79
CA GLN A 106 7.31 0.34 -30.46
C GLN A 106 6.54 1.58 -30.00
N LEU A 107 5.41 1.90 -30.65
CA LEU A 107 4.57 3.02 -30.27
C LEU A 107 3.94 2.78 -28.89
N LEU A 108 3.46 1.56 -28.64
CA LEU A 108 2.92 1.16 -27.34
C LEU A 108 3.98 1.27 -26.25
N LEU A 109 5.20 0.79 -26.50
CA LEU A 109 6.32 0.88 -25.55
C LEU A 109 6.65 2.33 -25.22
N VAL A 110 6.81 3.20 -26.23
CA VAL A 110 7.10 4.63 -26.02
C VAL A 110 5.97 5.34 -25.27
N ALA A 111 4.71 5.06 -25.61
CA ALA A 111 3.57 5.61 -24.89
C ALA A 111 3.58 5.18 -23.41
N ARG A 112 3.96 3.92 -23.13
CA ARG A 112 4.15 3.41 -21.77
C ARG A 112 5.31 4.11 -21.05
N CYS A 113 6.44 4.31 -21.70
CA CYS A 113 7.56 5.08 -21.11
C CYS A 113 7.11 6.49 -20.70
N ILE A 114 6.36 7.19 -21.57
CA ILE A 114 5.86 8.54 -21.28
C ILE A 114 4.91 8.55 -20.07
N THR A 115 3.99 7.59 -20.00
CA THR A 115 3.04 7.49 -18.88
C THR A 115 3.68 7.04 -17.58
N ALA A 116 4.77 6.27 -17.62
CA ALA A 116 5.55 5.85 -16.46
C ALA A 116 6.11 7.05 -15.68
N PHE A 117 6.56 8.11 -16.37
CA PHE A 117 7.01 9.35 -15.71
C PHE A 117 5.92 10.03 -14.90
N SER A 118 4.66 9.93 -15.35
CA SER A 118 3.51 10.45 -14.60
C SER A 118 3.25 9.63 -13.34
N HIS A 119 3.36 8.31 -13.45
CA HIS A 119 3.19 7.40 -12.34
C HIS A 119 4.20 7.65 -11.21
N GLY A 120 5.50 7.65 -11.52
CA GLY A 120 6.58 7.69 -10.52
C GLY A 120 6.54 8.90 -9.57
N VAL A 121 5.94 10.01 -9.98
CA VAL A 121 5.83 11.23 -9.16
C VAL A 121 4.44 11.39 -8.53
N PHE A 122 3.41 10.80 -9.12
CA PHE A 122 2.02 10.99 -8.67
C PHE A 122 1.78 10.44 -7.27
N PHE A 123 2.20 9.21 -6.95
CA PHE A 123 1.90 8.59 -5.65
C PHE A 123 2.57 9.31 -4.47
N PRO A 124 3.88 9.65 -4.51
CA PRO A 124 4.50 10.39 -3.42
C PRO A 124 3.83 11.75 -3.18
N ILE A 125 3.51 12.50 -4.24
CA ILE A 125 2.90 13.82 -4.09
C ILE A 125 1.43 13.72 -3.70
N GLY A 126 0.68 12.83 -4.33
CA GLY A 126 -0.74 12.58 -4.06
C GLY A 126 -0.98 12.18 -2.61
N SER A 127 -0.15 11.30 -2.05
CA SER A 127 -0.24 10.92 -0.63
C SER A 127 0.02 12.10 0.30
N THR A 128 1.03 12.95 0.02
CA THR A 128 1.30 14.15 0.84
C THR A 128 0.15 15.15 0.83
N ILE A 129 -0.55 15.31 -0.30
CA ILE A 129 -1.72 16.20 -0.41
C ILE A 129 -2.94 15.58 0.28
N ALA A 130 -3.19 14.28 0.08
CA ALA A 130 -4.32 13.58 0.70
C ALA A 130 -4.29 13.71 2.24
N VAL A 131 -3.11 13.61 2.85
CA VAL A 131 -2.91 13.76 4.30
C VAL A 131 -3.31 15.15 4.81
N GLN A 132 -3.26 16.20 3.98
CA GLN A 132 -3.68 17.55 4.39
C GLN A 132 -5.20 17.67 4.58
N PHE A 133 -5.98 16.81 3.92
CA PHE A 133 -7.44 16.80 3.98
C PHE A 133 -8.01 15.84 5.02
N VAL A 134 -7.16 15.09 5.72
CA VAL A 134 -7.55 14.16 6.78
C VAL A 134 -7.33 14.81 8.15
N ALA A 135 -8.26 14.56 9.10
CA ALA A 135 -8.18 15.05 10.47
C ALA A 135 -6.82 14.72 11.12
N PRO A 136 -6.24 15.60 11.97
CA PRO A 136 -4.91 15.42 12.56
C PRO A 136 -4.72 14.04 13.21
N GLU A 137 -5.72 13.53 13.93
CA GLU A 137 -5.68 12.21 14.56
C GLU A 137 -5.61 11.03 13.56
N LYS A 138 -5.96 11.24 12.29
CA LYS A 138 -6.02 10.22 11.24
C LYS A 138 -4.88 10.36 10.21
N LYS A 139 -4.04 11.40 10.28
CA LYS A 139 -2.95 11.67 9.31
C LYS A 139 -1.91 10.55 9.21
N ALA A 140 -1.46 10.03 10.35
CA ALA A 140 -0.51 8.90 10.39
C ALA A 140 -1.11 7.61 9.79
N SER A 141 -2.42 7.40 9.94
CA SER A 141 -3.14 6.27 9.34
C SER A 141 -3.40 6.44 7.84
N ALA A 142 -3.56 7.68 7.37
CA ALA A 142 -3.84 7.97 5.95
C ALA A 142 -2.61 7.79 5.06
N SER A 143 -1.41 8.11 5.53
CA SER A 143 -0.15 7.82 4.82
C SER A 143 0.06 6.32 4.60
N ALA A 144 -0.37 5.49 5.55
CA ALA A 144 -0.33 4.03 5.44
C ALA A 144 -1.44 3.43 4.55
N GLN A 145 -2.47 4.23 4.21
CA GLN A 145 -3.65 3.75 3.48
C GLN A 145 -3.45 3.67 1.96
N GLY A 146 -2.42 4.33 1.41
CA GLY A 146 -2.12 4.31 -0.03
C GLY A 146 -1.80 2.92 -0.60
N TYR A 147 -1.48 1.95 0.26
CA TYR A 147 -1.16 0.56 -0.10
C TYR A 147 -2.20 -0.46 0.41
N ARG A 148 -3.30 0.00 1.03
CA ARG A 148 -4.32 -0.86 1.69
C ARG A 148 -5.17 -1.71 0.74
N HIS A 149 -4.90 -1.65 -0.57
CA HIS A 149 -5.63 -2.39 -1.60
C HIS A 149 -5.06 -3.78 -1.88
N ILE A 150 -3.88 -4.12 -1.35
CA ILE A 150 -3.20 -5.38 -1.68
C ILE A 150 -3.17 -6.35 -0.49
N ASP A 151 -3.17 -5.85 0.75
CA ASP A 151 -3.07 -6.71 1.94
C ASP A 151 -4.15 -6.37 2.98
N THR A 152 -4.95 -7.38 3.34
CA THR A 152 -5.79 -7.36 4.54
C THR A 152 -4.93 -7.56 5.79
N ALA A 153 -3.98 -6.65 6.02
CA ALA A 153 -3.10 -6.68 7.18
C ALA A 153 -3.62 -5.71 8.26
N ALA A 154 -3.81 -6.23 9.47
CA ALA A 154 -4.15 -5.45 10.65
C ALA A 154 -3.06 -4.41 10.94
N ILE A 155 -3.38 -3.13 10.72
CA ILE A 155 -2.51 -2.03 11.14
C ILE A 155 -2.70 -1.86 12.65
N SER A 156 -1.63 -2.06 13.42
CA SER A 156 -1.57 -1.76 14.85
C SER A 156 -1.93 -0.28 15.08
N ARG A 157 -3.16 -0.03 15.54
CA ARG A 157 -3.62 1.27 16.02
C ARG A 157 -3.88 1.08 17.51
N ALA A 158 -2.93 1.52 18.34
CA ALA A 158 -3.01 1.42 19.79
C ALA A 158 -4.43 1.75 20.29
N GLY A 159 -5.10 0.77 20.88
CA GLY A 159 -6.42 0.88 21.51
C GLY A 159 -7.62 0.67 20.59
N ARG A 160 -7.45 0.26 19.32
CA ARG A 160 -8.54 -0.02 18.37
C ARG A 160 -8.40 -1.38 17.67
N GLU A 161 -7.61 -2.28 18.23
CA GLU A 161 -7.31 -3.59 17.65
C GLU A 161 -8.57 -4.46 17.55
N VAL A 162 -9.44 -4.41 18.56
CA VAL A 162 -10.73 -5.11 18.55
C VAL A 162 -11.66 -4.54 17.50
N GLU A 163 -11.78 -3.21 17.37
CA GLU A 163 -12.59 -2.57 16.33
C GLU A 163 -12.10 -2.98 14.92
N ALA A 164 -10.78 -2.98 14.70
CA ALA A 164 -10.20 -3.41 13.43
C ALA A 164 -10.43 -4.90 13.13
N TYR A 165 -10.43 -5.74 14.17
CA TYR A 165 -10.79 -7.15 14.06
C TYR A 165 -12.26 -7.33 13.64
N GLU A 166 -13.20 -6.62 14.27
CA GLU A 166 -14.64 -6.67 13.90
C GLU A 166 -14.88 -6.19 12.47
N GLU A 167 -14.26 -5.07 12.07
CA GLU A 167 -14.35 -4.55 10.69
C GLU A 167 -13.87 -5.62 9.69
N SER A 168 -12.82 -6.35 10.04
CA SER A 168 -12.26 -7.41 9.20
C SER A 168 -13.22 -8.60 9.06
N LEU A 169 -13.82 -9.05 10.17
CA LEU A 169 -14.86 -10.09 10.14
C LEU A 169 -16.05 -9.69 9.29
N GLN A 170 -16.56 -8.47 9.46
CA GLN A 170 -17.70 -7.96 8.70
C GLN A 170 -17.43 -7.91 7.19
N ARG A 171 -16.22 -7.49 6.80
CA ARG A 171 -15.82 -7.40 5.39
C ARG A 171 -15.61 -8.77 4.74
N LEU A 172 -15.12 -9.74 5.51
CA LEU A 172 -14.86 -11.10 5.04
C LEU A 172 -16.09 -12.02 5.17
N GLY A 173 -17.12 -11.59 5.89
CA GLY A 173 -18.30 -12.41 6.19
C GLY A 173 -17.96 -13.62 7.07
N LEU A 174 -16.99 -13.48 7.96
CA LEU A 174 -16.50 -14.55 8.83
C LEU A 174 -16.97 -14.34 10.27
N GLU A 175 -17.16 -15.44 11.00
CA GLU A 175 -17.47 -15.40 12.44
C GLU A 175 -16.20 -15.40 13.31
N LYS A 176 -15.11 -15.95 12.78
CA LYS A 176 -13.83 -16.15 13.47
C LYS A 176 -12.67 -16.08 12.47
N LEU A 177 -11.49 -15.66 12.92
CA LEU A 177 -10.24 -15.84 12.17
C LEU A 177 -9.43 -17.02 12.71
N ASP A 178 -8.83 -17.80 11.82
CA ASP A 178 -7.90 -18.86 12.21
C ASP A 178 -6.56 -18.30 12.69
N LEU A 179 -6.10 -17.21 12.08
CA LEU A 179 -4.82 -16.57 12.38
C LEU A 179 -4.95 -15.05 12.34
N TYR A 180 -4.41 -14.36 13.34
CA TYR A 180 -4.33 -12.90 13.36
C TYR A 180 -2.93 -12.42 13.76
N LEU A 181 -2.36 -11.52 12.97
CA LEU A 181 -0.94 -11.15 13.06
C LEU A 181 -0.74 -9.65 13.23
N ILE A 182 0.28 -9.26 14.00
CA ILE A 182 0.85 -7.91 13.91
C ILE A 182 1.78 -7.85 12.70
N HIS A 183 1.43 -7.04 11.70
CA HIS A 183 2.19 -6.98 10.46
C HIS A 183 3.56 -6.30 10.59
N TRP A 184 3.69 -5.28 11.45
CA TRP A 184 4.96 -4.60 11.76
C TRP A 184 4.97 -4.08 13.20
N PRO A 185 6.15 -4.10 13.87
CA PRO A 185 6.29 -3.52 15.19
C PRO A 185 6.31 -1.99 15.10
N VAL A 186 5.23 -1.34 15.54
CA VAL A 186 5.22 0.12 15.73
C VAL A 186 5.74 0.43 17.13
N GLU A 187 6.86 1.15 17.19
CA GLU A 187 7.54 1.50 18.45
C GLU A 187 6.57 2.13 19.45
N GLY A 188 6.64 1.65 20.70
CA GLY A 188 5.77 2.10 21.79
C GLY A 188 4.29 1.68 21.67
N LYS A 189 3.90 0.89 20.66
CA LYS A 189 2.49 0.48 20.45
C LYS A 189 2.30 -1.02 20.29
N PHE A 190 3.28 -1.73 19.72
CA PHE A 190 3.10 -3.14 19.37
C PHE A 190 2.85 -4.04 20.59
N LEU A 191 3.30 -3.67 21.79
CA LEU A 191 3.02 -4.39 23.03
C LEU A 191 1.55 -4.26 23.47
N ASP A 192 0.97 -3.07 23.35
CA ASP A 192 -0.46 -2.86 23.62
C ASP A 192 -1.31 -3.61 22.61
N SER A 193 -0.90 -3.59 21.33
CA SER A 193 -1.56 -4.37 20.29
C SER A 193 -1.45 -5.88 20.55
N TRP A 194 -0.31 -6.36 21.03
CA TRP A 194 -0.16 -7.76 21.41
C TRP A 194 -1.13 -8.16 22.52
N LYS A 195 -1.24 -7.33 23.57
CA LYS A 195 -2.19 -7.56 24.67
C LYS A 195 -3.64 -7.68 24.19
N ALA A 196 -4.03 -6.89 23.18
CA ALA A 196 -5.34 -7.00 22.58
C ALA A 196 -5.53 -8.31 21.79
N LEU A 197 -4.49 -8.75 21.05
CA LEU A 197 -4.48 -10.04 20.36
C LEU A 197 -4.59 -11.21 21.35
N GLU A 198 -3.90 -11.14 22.50
CA GLU A 198 -4.03 -12.12 23.57
C GLU A 198 -5.45 -12.19 24.11
N GLY A 199 -6.12 -11.04 24.28
CA GLY A 199 -7.54 -10.99 24.64
C GLY A 199 -8.42 -11.73 23.62
N LEU A 200 -8.28 -11.41 22.33
CA LEU A 200 -9.04 -12.06 21.26
C LEU A 200 -8.79 -13.57 21.17
N TYR A 201 -7.55 -14.00 21.42
CA TYR A 201 -7.18 -15.42 21.47
C TYR A 201 -7.84 -16.13 22.66
N ASN A 202 -7.74 -15.54 23.86
CA ASN A 202 -8.31 -16.11 25.09
C ASN A 202 -9.84 -16.16 25.05
N ASP A 203 -10.48 -15.20 24.36
CA ASP A 203 -11.92 -15.19 24.12
C ASP A 203 -12.35 -16.22 23.06
N GLY A 204 -11.41 -17.00 22.50
CA GLY A 204 -11.67 -18.01 21.48
C GLY A 204 -12.05 -17.42 20.12
N ARG A 205 -11.87 -16.11 19.93
CA ARG A 205 -12.22 -15.39 18.70
C ARG A 205 -11.15 -15.50 17.63
N VAL A 206 -9.93 -15.86 17.98
CA VAL A 206 -8.87 -16.16 17.01
C VAL A 206 -8.30 -17.54 17.29
N GLY A 207 -8.00 -18.33 16.25
CA GLY A 207 -7.41 -19.66 16.38
C GLY A 207 -5.94 -19.65 16.81
N ALA A 208 -5.18 -18.67 16.32
CA ALA A 208 -3.77 -18.46 16.63
C ALA A 208 -3.39 -16.98 16.45
N ILE A 209 -2.42 -16.52 17.24
CA ILE A 209 -1.87 -15.15 17.13
C ILE A 209 -0.38 -15.19 16.83
N GLY A 210 0.12 -14.18 16.12
CA GLY A 210 1.51 -14.12 15.73
C GLY A 210 1.99 -12.75 15.28
N VAL A 211 3.22 -12.70 14.79
CA VAL A 211 3.87 -11.46 14.36
C VAL A 211 4.46 -11.62 12.96
N SER A 212 4.76 -10.50 12.31
CA SER A 212 5.43 -10.45 11.02
C SER A 212 6.42 -9.30 11.01
N ASN A 213 7.56 -9.50 10.35
CA ASN A 213 8.60 -8.50 10.19
C ASN A 213 9.18 -7.98 11.53
N PHE A 214 9.18 -8.81 12.57
CA PHE A 214 9.82 -8.47 13.84
C PHE A 214 11.34 -8.69 13.73
N HIS A 215 12.09 -7.83 14.43
CA HIS A 215 13.53 -7.99 14.60
C HIS A 215 13.81 -8.60 15.98
N ILE A 216 15.03 -9.10 16.21
CA ILE A 216 15.41 -9.79 17.46
C ILE A 216 15.00 -8.99 18.71
N HIS A 217 15.35 -7.71 18.77
CA HIS A 217 15.02 -6.85 19.91
C HIS A 217 13.51 -6.66 20.11
N HIS A 218 12.71 -6.65 19.03
CA HIS A 218 11.26 -6.60 19.13
C HIS A 218 10.69 -7.90 19.71
N LEU A 219 11.22 -9.05 19.29
CA LEU A 219 10.83 -10.36 19.84
C LEU A 219 11.23 -10.48 21.30
N GLU A 220 12.42 -10.03 21.68
CA GLU A 220 12.87 -10.04 23.09
C GLU A 220 11.97 -9.18 23.97
N GLN A 221 11.64 -7.96 23.53
CA GLN A 221 10.70 -7.08 24.23
C GLN A 221 9.30 -7.71 24.35
N LEU A 222 8.82 -8.35 23.28
CA LEU A 222 7.53 -9.02 23.26
C LEU A 222 7.50 -10.21 24.22
N LEU A 223 8.47 -11.12 24.09
CA LEU A 223 8.55 -12.35 24.88
C LEU A 223 8.78 -12.08 26.38
N ALA A 224 9.33 -10.93 26.74
CA ALA A 224 9.47 -10.52 28.13
C ALA A 224 8.12 -10.24 28.82
N VAL A 225 7.07 -9.90 28.07
CA VAL A 225 5.76 -9.52 28.61
C VAL A 225 4.59 -10.39 28.12
N ALA A 226 4.78 -11.14 27.04
CA ALA A 226 3.75 -11.98 26.43
C ALA A 226 3.37 -13.14 27.36
N THR A 227 2.08 -13.30 27.57
CA THR A 227 1.50 -14.45 28.29
C THR A 227 1.24 -15.61 27.32
N VAL A 228 0.81 -15.29 26.10
CA VAL A 228 0.67 -16.22 24.98
C VAL A 228 1.86 -16.01 24.04
N LYS A 229 2.67 -17.05 23.83
CA LYS A 229 3.78 -16.98 22.87
C LYS A 229 3.22 -16.87 21.45
N PRO A 230 3.81 -16.03 20.58
CA PRO A 230 3.46 -16.00 19.16
C PRO A 230 3.56 -17.39 18.54
N ALA A 231 2.47 -17.87 17.94
CA ALA A 231 2.45 -19.16 17.25
C ALA A 231 3.28 -19.13 15.96
N ILE A 232 3.33 -17.95 15.32
CA ILE A 232 4.00 -17.72 14.04
C ILE A 232 4.76 -16.39 14.10
N ASP A 233 5.92 -16.39 13.46
CA ASP A 233 6.70 -15.20 13.13
C ASP A 233 7.02 -15.21 11.62
N GLN A 234 6.30 -14.40 10.86
CA GLN A 234 6.44 -14.30 9.41
C GLN A 234 7.62 -13.40 9.04
N LEU A 235 8.68 -14.03 8.55
CA LEU A 235 9.94 -13.37 8.21
C LEU A 235 10.04 -13.04 6.73
N GLU A 236 10.45 -11.81 6.43
CA GLU A 236 10.89 -11.46 5.07
C GLU A 236 12.21 -12.19 4.76
N ARG A 237 12.26 -12.86 3.60
CA ARG A 237 13.46 -13.57 3.15
C ARG A 237 13.70 -13.33 1.67
N HIS A 238 14.94 -12.99 1.34
CA HIS A 238 15.44 -12.96 -0.03
C HIS A 238 16.97 -13.19 -0.03
N PRO A 239 17.62 -13.48 -1.16
CA PRO A 239 19.04 -13.85 -1.22
C PRO A 239 20.03 -12.82 -0.62
N ARG A 240 19.61 -11.58 -0.38
CA ARG A 240 20.43 -10.51 0.24
C ARG A 240 20.08 -10.24 1.71
N LEU A 241 19.05 -10.90 2.27
CA LEU A 241 18.62 -10.76 3.66
C LEU A 241 18.51 -12.15 4.29
N VAL A 242 19.65 -12.62 4.82
CA VAL A 242 19.76 -13.91 5.51
C VAL A 242 19.85 -13.65 7.01
N GLN A 243 18.73 -13.83 7.71
CA GLN A 243 18.63 -13.58 9.17
C GLN A 243 18.74 -14.90 9.95
N ALA A 244 19.96 -15.41 10.09
CA ALA A 244 20.22 -16.72 10.71
C ALA A 244 19.85 -16.77 12.20
N GLU A 245 20.22 -15.76 12.98
CA GLU A 245 19.91 -15.67 14.41
C GLU A 245 18.40 -15.54 14.66
N LEU A 246 17.73 -14.76 13.82
CA LEU A 246 16.29 -14.54 13.92
C LEU A 246 15.53 -15.83 13.61
N LYS A 247 16.00 -16.62 12.62
CA LYS A 247 15.48 -17.97 12.37
C LYS A 247 15.54 -18.86 13.62
N THR A 248 16.65 -18.82 14.35
CA THR A 248 16.85 -19.65 15.55
C THR A 248 15.84 -19.28 16.64
N ILE A 249 15.65 -17.99 16.88
CA ILE A 249 14.67 -17.48 17.84
C ILE A 249 13.25 -17.89 17.41
N SER A 250 12.86 -17.65 16.16
CA SER A 250 11.53 -18.04 15.66
C SER A 250 11.28 -19.55 15.72
N THR A 251 12.30 -20.37 15.45
CA THR A 251 12.18 -21.84 15.55
C THR A 251 12.00 -22.29 17.00
N SER A 252 12.66 -21.63 17.96
CA SER A 252 12.50 -21.93 19.39
C SER A 252 11.12 -21.58 19.94
N MET A 253 10.41 -20.61 19.33
CA MET A 253 9.03 -20.28 19.68
C MET A 253 8.06 -21.40 19.26
N ALA A 254 8.27 -22.01 18.10
CA ALA A 254 7.41 -23.06 17.56
C ALA A 254 7.54 -24.41 18.28
N SER A 255 8.70 -24.72 18.86
CA SER A 255 8.96 -26.00 19.54
C SER A 255 8.31 -26.15 20.93
N CYS A 256 7.53 -25.17 21.38
CA CYS A 256 6.99 -25.10 22.73
C CYS A 256 5.44 -25.16 22.78
N GLN A 257 4.79 -25.50 21.66
CA GLN A 257 3.34 -25.71 21.54
C GLN A 257 2.97 -27.18 21.63
#